data_AF-A0AAV7XAU4-F1
#
_entry.id   AF-A0AAV7XAU4-F1
#
_cell.length_a   1.000
_cell.length_b   1.000
_cell.length_c   1.000
_cell.angle_alpha   90.00
_cell.angle_beta   90.00
_cell.angle_gamma   90.00
#
_symmetry.space_group_name_H-M   'P 1'
#
loop_
_entity.id
_entity.type
_entity.pdbx_description
1 polymer ?
#
loop_
_entity_poly.entity_id
_entity_poly.type
_entity_poly.pdbx_seq_one_letter_code
_entity_poly.pdbx_strand_id
1 'polypeptide(L)'
;MENWGLLIFREINLLVDAAADDPAAVEVVAVTVAHELAHQWLGNLVTAAWWDELWLNEGFSSYVQTAAVDHVEPTWRMESRFLHAVVQPTLLTDASRATRAIAARLRSKHDIMQAFDSITYDKGACLLRMLHHSLGDAAFRRGVALYMETWQHDSTTESRLWEPLTTAVRAEAEEDAGDPPRLPENATVADVMSTWTRQSGYPVVNVTFNRTTGEVLFSQERFVERAWEQRGSPELWSVPLSMATQTEAAGNGSRLSDTRPRAWLVGRTLSLTLDNGTWAPDDWIVVNLHQTGFFRVNYDLESWRLLSQQLHADHGALPAAVRAQLIGDAFALGVAGLLPLEVALSISTYLPARERAPAAWAAALSSLGTIHDKLAGHPDMVLFERYVERLLKPLWDGVAPADPGAVALPASDANLTHEELHHRADVISWACLVHMGRCEDWASRSMHLWRAQPDPAAANTVPVRLRQTAYCTAVATGSSDVWDFMWQRYRAARDGDQGGVDHQMTILKALACSAQPARIA
;
A
#
# COMPACT_ATOMS: atom_id res chain seq x y z
N MET A 1 -11.79 19.69 -0.89
CA MET A 1 -11.39 20.96 -1.50
C MET A 1 -11.10 21.94 -0.40
N GLU A 2 -9.87 22.41 -0.42
CA GLU A 2 -9.11 22.90 0.72
C GLU A 2 -9.21 24.41 0.91
N ASN A 3 -10.26 25.06 0.40
CA ASN A 3 -10.37 26.53 0.43
C ASN A 3 -10.11 27.07 1.84
N TRP A 4 -9.23 28.06 1.94
CA TRP A 4 -8.65 28.47 3.22
C TRP A 4 -9.72 29.02 4.17
N GLY A 5 -9.94 28.32 5.29
CA GLY A 5 -10.96 28.67 6.27
C GLY A 5 -12.41 28.24 5.91
N LEU A 6 -12.63 27.63 4.75
CA LEU A 6 -13.91 27.06 4.33
C LEU A 6 -13.71 25.77 3.52
N LEU A 7 -13.40 24.69 4.22
CA LEU A 7 -13.23 23.37 3.62
C LEU A 7 -14.56 22.85 3.07
N ILE A 8 -14.54 22.36 1.82
CA ILE A 8 -15.72 21.83 1.14
C ILE A 8 -15.53 20.34 0.88
N PHE A 9 -16.47 19.55 1.38
CA PHE A 9 -16.50 18.09 1.25
C PHE A 9 -17.77 17.64 0.52
N ARG A 10 -17.68 16.47 -0.13
CA ARG A 10 -18.90 15.68 -0.42
C ARG A 10 -19.41 15.13 0.91
N GLU A 11 -20.72 14.93 1.03
CA GLU A 11 -21.33 14.41 2.27
C GLU A 11 -20.66 13.11 2.75
N ILE A 12 -20.37 12.19 1.83
CA ILE A 12 -19.68 10.91 2.09
C ILE A 12 -18.25 11.04 2.63
N ASN A 13 -17.64 12.23 2.53
CA ASN A 13 -16.27 12.49 2.96
C ASN A 13 -16.23 13.34 4.24
N LEU A 14 -17.37 13.57 4.91
CA LEU A 14 -17.45 14.38 6.12
C LEU A 14 -18.48 13.86 7.14
N LEU A 15 -19.66 13.44 6.68
CA LEU A 15 -20.72 12.98 7.56
C LEU A 15 -20.47 11.52 7.95
N VAL A 16 -20.55 11.25 9.26
CA VAL A 16 -20.46 9.90 9.84
C VAL A 16 -21.68 9.67 10.73
N ASP A 17 -22.39 8.57 10.50
CA ASP A 17 -23.36 7.99 11.42
C ASP A 17 -22.67 6.91 12.27
N ALA A 18 -22.25 7.29 13.48
CA ALA A 18 -21.54 6.40 14.39
C ALA A 18 -22.31 5.11 14.77
N ALA A 19 -23.63 5.06 14.56
CA ALA A 19 -24.43 3.88 14.85
C ALA A 19 -24.57 2.93 13.64
N ALA A 20 -24.30 3.40 12.42
CA ALA A 20 -24.57 2.68 11.18
C ALA A 20 -23.34 2.50 10.28
N ASP A 21 -22.34 3.36 10.39
CA ASP A 21 -21.19 3.38 9.48
C ASP A 21 -20.14 2.34 9.85
N ASP A 22 -19.57 1.75 8.80
CA ASP A 22 -18.45 0.82 8.93
C ASP A 22 -17.17 1.57 9.31
N PRO A 23 -16.29 1.01 10.17
CA PRO A 23 -15.03 1.66 10.51
C PRO A 23 -14.15 2.05 9.30
N ALA A 24 -14.23 1.36 8.15
CA ALA A 24 -13.51 1.79 6.94
C ALA A 24 -14.03 3.12 6.39
N ALA A 25 -15.35 3.32 6.43
CA ALA A 25 -15.96 4.58 6.01
C ALA A 25 -15.54 5.72 6.96
N VAL A 26 -15.54 5.45 8.27
CA VAL A 26 -15.04 6.40 9.27
C VAL A 26 -13.57 6.75 9.02
N GLU A 27 -12.74 5.75 8.67
CA GLU A 27 -11.34 5.98 8.31
C GLU A 27 -11.19 6.86 7.07
N VAL A 28 -11.96 6.60 6.00
CA VAL A 28 -11.93 7.43 4.77
C VAL A 28 -12.28 8.87 5.09
N VAL A 29 -13.29 9.11 5.94
CA VAL A 29 -13.63 10.47 6.40
C VAL A 29 -12.48 11.08 7.20
N ALA A 30 -11.94 10.36 8.19
CA ALA A 30 -10.84 10.85 9.02
C ALA A 30 -9.60 11.23 8.19
N VAL A 31 -9.21 10.37 7.25
CA VAL A 31 -8.09 10.60 6.33
C VAL A 31 -8.38 11.80 5.43
N THR A 32 -9.58 11.92 4.86
CA THR A 32 -9.94 13.04 3.98
C THR A 32 -9.94 14.37 4.74
N VAL A 33 -10.50 14.39 5.96
CA VAL A 33 -10.49 15.60 6.81
C VAL A 33 -9.06 15.97 7.18
N ALA A 34 -8.22 15.01 7.56
CA ALA A 34 -6.82 15.25 7.89
C ALA A 34 -6.03 15.80 6.69
N HIS A 35 -6.26 15.27 5.49
CA HIS A 35 -5.66 15.75 4.24
C HIS A 35 -5.99 17.22 3.97
N GLU A 36 -7.27 17.56 4.05
CA GLU A 36 -7.78 18.91 3.75
C GLU A 36 -7.35 19.93 4.83
N LEU A 37 -7.20 19.48 6.08
CA LEU A 37 -6.60 20.27 7.16
C LEU A 37 -5.09 20.47 6.95
N ALA A 38 -4.35 19.47 6.47
CA ALA A 38 -2.93 19.62 6.16
C ALA A 38 -2.69 20.71 5.10
N HIS A 39 -3.59 20.83 4.13
CA HIS A 39 -3.53 21.89 3.13
C HIS A 39 -3.63 23.31 3.69
N GLN A 40 -4.17 23.50 4.90
CA GLN A 40 -4.20 24.83 5.53
C GLN A 40 -2.79 25.38 5.76
N TRP A 41 -1.77 24.51 5.82
CA TRP A 41 -0.36 24.87 5.79
C TRP A 41 0.25 24.65 4.39
N LEU A 42 0.15 23.43 3.85
CA LEU A 42 0.84 23.02 2.62
C LEU A 42 -0.13 22.99 1.44
N GLY A 43 -0.26 24.14 0.79
CA GLY A 43 -1.22 24.43 -0.26
C GLY A 43 -1.77 25.84 -0.13
N ASN A 44 -2.13 26.24 1.10
CA ASN A 44 -2.70 27.55 1.40
C ASN A 44 -1.67 28.54 1.98
N LEU A 45 -1.02 28.20 3.10
CA LEU A 45 -0.02 29.07 3.72
C LEU A 45 1.24 29.15 2.85
N VAL A 46 1.68 28.01 2.33
CA VAL A 46 2.75 27.90 1.33
C VAL A 46 2.18 27.20 0.11
N THR A 47 2.20 27.85 -1.04
CA THR A 47 1.52 27.35 -2.25
C THR A 47 2.52 26.96 -3.33
N ALA A 48 2.32 25.83 -4.01
CA ALA A 48 3.09 25.52 -5.24
C ALA A 48 3.06 26.68 -6.25
N ALA A 49 4.22 27.09 -6.76
CA ALA A 49 4.37 28.23 -7.68
C ALA A 49 3.74 27.98 -9.05
N TRP A 50 3.66 26.71 -9.46
CA TRP A 50 2.94 26.28 -10.64
C TRP A 50 2.50 24.82 -10.50
N TRP A 51 1.63 24.36 -11.39
CA TRP A 51 1.03 23.02 -11.35
C TRP A 51 2.02 21.88 -11.56
N ASP A 52 3.20 22.14 -12.12
CA ASP A 52 4.28 21.13 -12.18
C ASP A 52 4.93 20.87 -10.81
N GLU A 53 4.65 21.72 -9.82
CA GLU A 53 5.04 21.55 -8.42
C GLU A 53 3.85 21.14 -7.54
N LEU A 54 2.72 20.73 -8.13
CA LEU A 54 1.48 20.37 -7.41
C LEU A 54 1.71 19.33 -6.30
N TRP A 55 2.69 18.44 -6.48
CA TRP A 55 3.05 17.42 -5.51
C TRP A 55 3.57 17.99 -4.18
N LEU A 56 4.07 19.24 -4.15
CA LEU A 56 4.43 19.94 -2.91
C LEU A 56 3.21 20.21 -2.03
N ASN A 57 2.02 20.32 -2.62
CA ASN A 57 0.78 20.44 -1.88
C ASN A 57 0.23 19.03 -1.59
N GLU A 58 -0.12 18.31 -2.66
CA GLU A 58 -0.91 17.07 -2.58
C GLU A 58 -0.11 15.90 -2.01
N GLY A 59 1.17 15.78 -2.35
CA GLY A 59 2.05 14.74 -1.81
C GLY A 59 2.32 14.93 -0.32
N PHE A 60 2.50 16.18 0.12
CA PHE A 60 2.64 16.49 1.55
C PHE A 60 1.37 16.21 2.33
N SER A 61 0.22 16.69 1.85
CA SER A 61 -1.06 16.40 2.51
C SER A 61 -1.34 14.90 2.56
N SER A 62 -1.05 14.17 1.48
CA SER A 62 -1.18 12.71 1.41
C SER A 62 -0.25 11.96 2.37
N TYR A 63 0.93 12.53 2.67
CA TYR A 63 1.82 11.98 3.69
C TYR A 63 1.33 12.30 5.11
N VAL A 64 1.06 13.57 5.38
CA VAL A 64 0.68 14.08 6.71
C VAL A 64 -0.67 13.54 7.16
N GLN A 65 -1.62 13.29 6.25
CA GLN A 65 -2.94 12.75 6.61
C GLN A 65 -2.82 11.45 7.43
N THR A 66 -1.85 10.59 7.06
CA THR A 66 -1.66 9.28 7.69
C THR A 66 -1.11 9.46 9.10
N ALA A 67 -0.07 10.28 9.25
CA ALA A 67 0.52 10.58 10.54
C ALA A 67 -0.44 11.33 11.47
N ALA A 68 -1.28 12.22 10.92
CA ALA A 68 -2.29 12.95 11.69
C ALA A 68 -3.39 12.02 12.21
N VAL A 69 -3.90 11.10 11.37
CA VAL A 69 -4.88 10.10 11.81
C VAL A 69 -4.25 9.11 12.79
N ASP A 70 -3.01 8.65 12.57
CA ASP A 70 -2.31 7.78 13.53
C ASP A 70 -2.13 8.45 14.89
N HIS A 71 -1.88 9.76 14.91
CA HIS A 71 -1.75 10.53 16.15
C HIS A 71 -3.06 10.63 16.93
N VAL A 72 -4.19 10.83 16.24
CA VAL A 72 -5.52 10.98 16.87
C VAL A 72 -6.12 9.61 17.20
N GLU A 73 -5.89 8.60 16.37
CA GLU A 73 -6.40 7.23 16.48
C GLU A 73 -5.25 6.19 16.46
N PRO A 74 -4.37 6.15 17.48
CA PRO A 74 -3.17 5.31 17.49
C PRO A 74 -3.47 3.80 17.47
N THR A 75 -4.70 3.41 17.79
CA THR A 75 -5.14 2.02 17.72
C THR A 75 -5.36 1.53 16.28
N TRP A 76 -5.48 2.44 15.31
CA TRP A 76 -5.71 2.10 13.91
C TRP A 76 -4.44 1.73 13.15
N ARG A 77 -3.27 2.11 13.69
CA ARG A 77 -1.94 1.77 13.12
C ARG A 77 -1.81 2.19 11.66
N MET A 78 -2.12 3.45 11.37
CA MET A 78 -2.17 3.98 10.01
C MET A 78 -0.80 3.94 9.31
N GLU A 79 0.30 3.97 10.04
CA GLU A 79 1.65 3.77 9.47
C GLU A 79 1.85 2.37 8.85
N SER A 80 1.36 1.33 9.53
CA SER A 80 1.34 -0.04 8.97
C SER A 80 0.43 -0.12 7.75
N ARG A 81 -0.69 0.61 7.80
CA ARG A 81 -1.64 0.71 6.71
C ARG A 81 -1.09 1.41 5.46
N PHE A 82 -0.29 2.46 5.63
CA PHE A 82 0.35 3.20 4.55
C PHE A 82 1.11 2.29 3.58
N LEU A 83 1.76 1.24 4.10
CA LEU A 83 2.51 0.28 3.31
C LEU A 83 1.66 -0.38 2.21
N HIS A 84 0.50 -0.94 2.59
CA HIS A 84 -0.32 -1.71 1.65
C HIS A 84 -1.38 -0.85 0.94
N ALA A 85 -1.81 0.25 1.55
CA ALA A 85 -2.78 1.16 0.96
C ALA A 85 -2.16 2.18 0.00
N VAL A 86 -0.89 2.56 0.20
CA VAL A 86 -0.21 3.61 -0.59
C VAL A 86 1.04 3.08 -1.28
N VAL A 87 2.04 2.57 -0.54
CA VAL A 87 3.35 2.23 -1.13
C VAL A 87 3.24 1.15 -2.20
N GLN A 88 2.64 0.00 -1.90
CA GLN A 88 2.58 -1.11 -2.85
C GLN A 88 1.74 -0.83 -4.10
N PRO A 89 0.51 -0.26 -3.99
CA PRO A 89 -0.25 0.16 -5.17
C PRO A 89 0.50 1.19 -6.04
N THR A 90 1.18 2.14 -5.42
CA THR A 90 1.96 3.16 -6.15
C THR A 90 3.13 2.54 -6.89
N LEU A 91 3.84 1.58 -6.30
CA LEU A 91 4.88 0.83 -6.99
C LEU A 91 4.31 0.05 -8.20
N LEU A 92 3.08 -0.45 -8.15
CA LEU A 92 2.45 -1.08 -9.31
C LEU A 92 2.15 -0.05 -10.41
N THR A 93 1.52 1.08 -10.06
CA THR A 93 1.17 2.14 -11.02
C THR A 93 2.42 2.77 -11.67
N ASP A 94 3.45 3.07 -10.88
CA ASP A 94 4.66 3.74 -11.35
C ASP A 94 5.65 2.79 -12.07
N ALA A 95 5.37 1.47 -12.09
CA ALA A 95 6.08 0.51 -12.93
C ALA A 95 5.67 0.59 -14.41
N SER A 96 4.62 1.36 -14.73
CA SER A 96 4.18 1.59 -16.11
C SER A 96 5.22 2.39 -16.89
N ARG A 97 5.47 1.97 -18.14
CA ARG A 97 6.31 2.74 -19.08
C ARG A 97 5.75 4.11 -19.42
N ALA A 98 4.43 4.29 -19.29
CA ALA A 98 3.73 5.55 -19.53
C ALA A 98 3.67 6.46 -18.30
N THR A 99 4.26 6.04 -17.16
CA THR A 99 4.36 6.91 -15.99
C THR A 99 5.18 8.17 -16.28
N ARG A 100 5.01 9.18 -15.45
CA ARG A 100 5.66 10.49 -15.58
C ARG A 100 6.56 10.77 -14.38
N ALA A 101 7.44 11.76 -14.53
CA ALA A 101 8.09 12.38 -13.39
C ALA A 101 7.04 13.08 -12.53
N ILE A 102 7.25 13.15 -11.21
CA ILE A 102 6.31 13.83 -10.33
C ILE A 102 6.31 15.34 -10.61
N ALA A 103 7.50 15.92 -10.83
CA ALA A 103 7.71 17.30 -11.25
C ALA A 103 7.74 17.43 -12.79
N ALA A 104 6.72 16.90 -13.47
CA ALA A 104 6.61 16.95 -14.92
C ALA A 104 6.07 18.30 -15.39
N ARG A 105 6.64 18.85 -16.47
CA ARG A 105 6.21 20.15 -17.03
C ARG A 105 4.80 20.07 -17.61
N LEU A 106 3.89 20.91 -17.10
CA LEU A 106 2.49 20.99 -17.53
C LEU A 106 2.22 22.31 -18.28
N ARG A 107 1.52 22.25 -19.42
CA ARG A 107 1.32 23.43 -20.30
C ARG A 107 -0.15 23.74 -20.56
N SER A 108 -1.00 22.72 -20.63
CA SER A 108 -2.41 22.88 -20.96
C SER A 108 -3.30 22.63 -19.74
N LYS A 109 -4.53 23.14 -19.78
CA LYS A 109 -5.56 22.80 -18.78
C LYS A 109 -5.78 21.29 -18.69
N HIS A 110 -5.71 20.59 -19.82
CA HIS A 110 -5.85 19.14 -19.85
C HIS A 110 -4.69 18.47 -19.09
N ASP A 111 -3.44 18.88 -19.35
CA ASP A 111 -2.26 18.36 -18.65
C ASP A 111 -2.37 18.59 -17.13
N ILE A 112 -2.82 19.79 -16.73
CA ILE A 112 -3.05 20.14 -15.33
C ILE A 112 -4.07 19.19 -14.70
N MET A 113 -5.22 18.97 -15.36
CA MET A 113 -6.24 18.07 -14.84
C MET A 113 -5.78 16.60 -14.78
N GLN A 114 -4.88 16.17 -15.68
CA GLN A 114 -4.30 14.84 -15.64
C GLN A 114 -3.25 14.68 -14.53
N ALA A 115 -2.63 15.77 -14.07
CA ALA A 115 -1.64 15.71 -12.98
C ALA A 115 -2.28 15.49 -11.60
N PHE A 116 -3.61 15.56 -11.47
CA PHE A 116 -4.33 15.09 -10.28
C PHE A 116 -4.49 13.56 -10.31
N ASP A 117 -3.36 12.86 -10.30
CA ASP A 117 -3.25 11.40 -10.39
C ASP A 117 -2.47 10.82 -9.19
N SER A 118 -2.43 9.49 -9.06
CA SER A 118 -1.69 8.81 -7.99
C SER A 118 -0.18 9.10 -7.98
N ILE A 119 0.40 9.62 -9.06
CA ILE A 119 1.82 10.01 -9.08
C ILE A 119 2.02 11.29 -8.27
N THR A 120 1.14 12.29 -8.38
CA THR A 120 1.23 13.49 -7.55
C THR A 120 0.96 13.18 -6.07
N TYR A 121 -0.09 12.43 -5.79
CA TYR A 121 -0.55 12.16 -4.41
C TYR A 121 0.31 11.08 -3.75
N ASP A 122 0.20 9.84 -4.24
CA ASP A 122 0.72 8.66 -3.54
C ASP A 122 2.24 8.52 -3.67
N LYS A 123 2.81 8.73 -4.87
CA LYS A 123 4.27 8.76 -5.04
C LYS A 123 4.88 9.95 -4.30
N GLY A 124 4.23 11.12 -4.33
CA GLY A 124 4.65 12.28 -3.54
C GLY A 124 4.74 11.95 -2.05
N ALA A 125 3.71 11.31 -1.50
CA ALA A 125 3.69 10.87 -0.12
C ALA A 125 4.77 9.83 0.20
N CYS A 126 4.98 8.84 -0.69
CA CYS A 126 6.01 7.83 -0.54
C CYS A 126 7.43 8.44 -0.52
N LEU A 127 7.70 9.41 -1.40
CA LEU A 127 9.00 10.10 -1.45
C LEU A 127 9.26 10.93 -0.20
N LEU A 128 8.24 11.60 0.34
CA LEU A 128 8.35 12.34 1.60
C LEU A 128 8.55 11.41 2.80
N ARG A 129 7.85 10.27 2.84
CA ARG A 129 8.07 9.22 3.84
C ARG A 129 9.51 8.68 3.77
N MET A 130 9.99 8.34 2.57
CA MET A 130 11.38 7.90 2.38
C MET A 130 12.39 8.94 2.86
N LEU A 131 12.16 10.22 2.54
CA LEU A 131 13.01 11.32 2.99
C LEU A 131 12.95 11.49 4.51
N HIS A 132 11.76 11.41 5.12
CA HIS A 132 11.58 11.47 6.57
C HIS A 132 12.41 10.40 7.29
N HIS A 133 12.29 9.14 6.87
CA HIS A 133 13.08 8.04 7.45
C HIS A 133 14.59 8.17 7.19
N SER A 134 14.98 8.79 6.08
CA SER A 134 16.39 9.02 5.75
C SER A 134 17.03 10.11 6.62
N LEU A 135 16.33 11.22 6.85
CA LEU A 135 16.82 12.35 7.64
C LEU A 135 16.63 12.15 9.15
N GLY A 136 15.63 11.36 9.54
CA GLY A 136 15.14 11.21 10.91
C GLY A 136 14.14 12.29 11.31
N ASP A 137 13.27 11.95 12.28
CA ASP A 137 12.16 12.78 12.74
C ASP A 137 12.53 14.23 13.06
N ALA A 138 13.58 14.40 13.86
CA ALA A 138 13.96 15.72 14.33
C ALA A 138 14.38 16.63 13.16
N ALA A 139 15.28 16.13 12.29
CA ALA A 139 15.79 16.90 11.14
C ALA A 139 14.67 17.23 10.14
N PHE A 140 13.82 16.25 9.82
CA PHE A 140 12.71 16.44 8.91
C PHE A 140 11.71 17.48 9.43
N ARG A 141 11.24 17.35 10.68
CA ARG A 141 10.27 18.28 11.27
C ARG A 141 10.81 19.70 11.35
N ARG A 142 12.07 19.88 11.78
CA ARG A 142 12.70 21.22 11.79
C ARG A 142 12.87 21.80 10.39
N GLY A 143 13.26 20.98 9.41
CA GLY A 143 13.40 21.45 8.02
C GLY A 143 12.07 21.86 7.40
N VAL A 144 11.01 21.08 7.62
CA VAL A 144 9.65 21.44 7.16
C VAL A 144 9.12 22.68 7.88
N ALA A 145 9.34 22.81 9.20
CA ALA A 145 8.97 24.02 9.95
C ALA A 145 9.69 25.26 9.40
N LEU A 146 11.01 25.18 9.20
CA LEU A 146 11.81 26.27 8.63
C LEU A 146 11.35 26.64 7.21
N TYR A 147 11.01 25.64 6.39
CA TYR A 147 10.43 25.86 5.07
C TYR A 147 9.12 26.66 5.15
N MET A 148 8.19 26.26 6.03
CA MET A 148 6.92 26.96 6.20
C MET A 148 7.11 28.38 6.76
N GLU A 149 7.98 28.57 7.75
CA GLU A 149 8.27 29.89 8.33
C GLU A 149 8.90 30.85 7.32
N THR A 150 9.78 30.32 6.45
CA THR A 150 10.50 31.13 5.45
C THR A 150 9.58 31.57 4.32
N TRP A 151 8.68 30.69 3.87
CA TRP A 151 7.86 30.90 2.66
C TRP A 151 6.37 31.11 2.93
N GLN A 152 5.98 31.33 4.18
CA GLN A 152 4.59 31.66 4.52
C GLN A 152 4.07 32.85 3.70
N HIS A 153 2.86 32.70 3.17
CA HIS A 153 2.17 33.65 2.30
C HIS A 153 2.84 33.89 0.93
N ASP A 154 3.75 33.01 0.51
CA ASP A 154 4.38 33.04 -0.81
C ASP A 154 4.20 31.68 -1.52
N SER A 155 4.61 31.69 -2.79
CA SER A 155 4.65 30.51 -3.63
C SER A 155 6.04 29.85 -3.66
N THR A 156 6.11 28.54 -3.84
CA THR A 156 7.36 27.77 -3.74
C THR A 156 7.56 26.75 -4.85
N THR A 157 8.80 26.28 -4.96
CA THR A 157 9.25 25.22 -5.88
C THR A 157 9.99 24.18 -5.06
N GLU A 158 10.23 22.99 -5.62
CA GLU A 158 10.95 21.94 -4.88
C GLU A 158 12.34 22.40 -4.41
N SER A 159 13.04 23.27 -5.16
CA SER A 159 14.33 23.81 -4.74
C SER A 159 14.25 24.63 -3.46
N ARG A 160 13.13 25.32 -3.21
CA ARG A 160 12.90 26.12 -1.99
C ARG A 160 12.60 25.24 -0.76
N LEU A 161 12.17 23.99 -0.97
CA LEU A 161 11.97 23.00 0.08
C LEU A 161 13.28 22.33 0.49
N TRP A 162 14.16 22.03 -0.47
CA TRP A 162 15.38 21.26 -0.22
C TRP A 162 16.42 22.01 0.63
N GLU A 163 16.50 23.33 0.53
CA GLU A 163 17.46 24.13 1.29
C GLU A 163 17.20 24.08 2.82
N PRO A 164 15.99 24.40 3.32
CA PRO A 164 15.66 24.25 4.75
C PRO A 164 15.91 22.84 5.31
N LEU A 165 15.57 21.79 4.55
CA LEU A 165 15.83 20.40 4.95
C LEU A 165 17.32 20.07 5.00
N THR A 166 18.10 20.59 4.05
CA THR A 166 19.57 20.45 4.04
C THR A 166 20.20 21.14 5.25
N THR A 167 19.71 22.32 5.62
CA THR A 167 20.16 23.04 6.81
C THR A 167 19.85 22.25 8.08
N ALA A 168 18.62 21.74 8.21
CA ALA A 168 18.19 21.02 9.40
C ALA A 168 18.93 19.68 9.60
N VAL A 169 19.20 18.92 8.53
CA VAL A 169 19.95 17.66 8.66
C VAL A 169 21.43 17.88 8.98
N ARG A 170 22.04 18.95 8.47
CA ARG A 170 23.43 19.30 8.78
C ARG A 170 23.60 19.69 10.25
N ALA A 171 22.67 20.49 10.78
CA ALA A 171 22.68 20.87 12.19
C ALA A 171 22.62 19.64 13.12
N GLU A 172 21.83 18.62 12.77
CA GLU A 172 21.72 17.39 13.57
C GLU A 172 22.92 16.45 13.42
N ALA A 173 23.52 16.39 12.23
CA ALA A 173 24.68 15.54 12.01
C ALA A 173 25.89 16.00 12.85
N GLU A 174 25.95 17.27 13.23
CA GLU A 174 26.97 17.80 14.15
C GLU A 174 26.75 17.32 15.60
N GLU A 175 25.50 17.04 15.99
CA GLU A 175 25.14 16.59 17.34
C GLU A 175 25.32 15.07 17.52
N ASP A 176 25.14 14.28 16.45
CA ASP A 176 25.17 12.80 16.46
C ASP A 176 26.32 12.19 15.64
N ALA A 177 27.58 12.53 15.96
CA ALA A 177 28.77 12.10 15.20
C ALA A 177 29.04 10.57 15.12
N GLY A 178 28.17 9.73 15.68
CA GLY A 178 28.24 8.26 15.62
C GLY A 178 27.08 7.56 14.89
N ASP A 179 26.12 8.33 14.36
CA ASP A 179 24.95 7.79 13.66
C ASP A 179 25.23 7.44 12.18
N PRO A 180 24.43 6.55 11.57
CA PRO A 180 24.56 6.21 10.15
C PRO A 180 24.30 7.42 9.23
N PRO A 181 24.82 7.42 7.99
CA PRO A 181 24.78 8.59 7.11
C PRO A 181 23.35 8.97 6.69
N ARG A 182 22.87 10.13 7.16
CA ARG A 182 21.55 10.68 6.81
C ARG A 182 21.44 11.15 5.36
N LEU A 183 22.58 11.45 4.72
CA LEU A 183 22.72 11.81 3.31
C LEU A 183 24.01 11.18 2.74
N PRO A 184 24.15 11.05 1.41
CA PRO A 184 25.44 10.75 0.79
C PRO A 184 26.50 11.79 1.17
N GLU A 185 27.76 11.39 1.14
CA GLU A 185 28.87 12.27 1.51
C GLU A 185 28.89 13.55 0.67
N ASN A 186 28.96 14.71 1.33
CA ASN A 186 28.93 16.06 0.72
C ASN A 186 27.69 16.38 -0.13
N ALA A 187 26.63 15.58 -0.07
CA ALA A 187 25.39 15.84 -0.80
C ALA A 187 24.44 16.78 -0.04
N THR A 188 23.56 17.44 -0.78
CA THR A 188 22.39 18.15 -0.27
C THR A 188 21.13 17.28 -0.41
N VAL A 189 20.04 17.68 0.23
CA VAL A 189 18.73 17.05 -0.01
C VAL A 189 18.31 17.20 -1.48
N ALA A 190 18.69 18.31 -2.13
CA ALA A 190 18.40 18.53 -3.54
C ALA A 190 19.12 17.51 -4.45
N ASP A 191 20.39 17.20 -4.17
CA ASP A 191 21.17 16.22 -4.94
C ASP A 191 20.55 14.82 -4.88
N VAL A 192 19.97 14.46 -3.73
CA VAL A 192 19.26 13.19 -3.56
C VAL A 192 17.88 13.24 -4.22
N MET A 193 17.02 14.18 -3.79
CA MET A 193 15.60 14.16 -4.12
C MET A 193 15.31 14.55 -5.57
N SER A 194 16.18 15.34 -6.22
CA SER A 194 16.01 15.65 -7.65
C SER A 194 16.08 14.40 -8.53
N THR A 195 16.82 13.36 -8.11
CA THR A 195 16.86 12.06 -8.81
C THR A 195 15.53 11.29 -8.68
N TRP A 196 14.70 11.62 -7.70
CA TRP A 196 13.39 10.99 -7.48
C TRP A 196 12.24 11.79 -8.09
N THR A 197 12.34 13.12 -8.11
CA THR A 197 11.24 13.99 -8.54
C THR A 197 11.25 14.28 -10.05
N ARG A 198 12.44 14.38 -10.66
CA ARG A 198 12.59 14.87 -12.05
C ARG A 198 12.64 13.78 -13.11
N GLN A 199 12.53 12.51 -12.73
CA GLN A 199 12.49 11.37 -13.66
C GLN A 199 11.34 10.42 -13.33
N SER A 200 10.96 9.61 -14.32
CA SER A 200 9.80 8.72 -14.26
C SER A 200 10.18 7.36 -13.68
N GLY A 201 9.24 6.74 -12.95
CA GLY A 201 9.45 5.42 -12.34
C GLY A 201 10.34 5.45 -11.09
N TYR A 202 10.83 4.26 -10.75
CA TYR A 202 11.66 3.97 -9.58
C TYR A 202 12.61 2.78 -9.86
N PRO A 203 13.64 2.54 -9.04
CA PRO A 203 14.57 1.44 -9.28
C PRO A 203 14.12 0.10 -8.69
N VAL A 204 14.58 -0.98 -9.30
CA VAL A 204 14.83 -2.24 -8.59
C VAL A 204 16.29 -2.28 -8.16
N VAL A 205 16.52 -2.66 -6.91
CA VAL A 205 17.86 -2.88 -6.35
C VAL A 205 18.13 -4.37 -6.31
N ASN A 206 19.08 -4.84 -7.12
CA ASN A 206 19.56 -6.21 -7.11
C ASN A 206 20.66 -6.36 -6.05
N VAL A 207 20.54 -7.39 -5.20
CA VAL A 207 21.41 -7.68 -4.06
C VAL A 207 22.01 -9.06 -4.22
N THR A 208 23.34 -9.14 -4.20
CA THR A 208 24.07 -10.42 -4.16
C THR A 208 24.94 -10.46 -2.91
N PHE A 209 24.79 -11.52 -2.11
CA PHE A 209 25.53 -11.64 -0.84
C PHE A 209 26.55 -12.78 -0.87
N ASN A 210 27.83 -12.43 -0.84
CA ASN A 210 28.92 -13.38 -0.69
C ASN A 210 29.20 -13.64 0.81
N ARG A 211 28.59 -14.69 1.34
CA ARG A 211 28.76 -15.11 2.75
C ARG A 211 30.20 -15.53 3.08
N THR A 212 30.99 -15.97 2.10
CA THR A 212 32.39 -16.34 2.37
C THR A 212 33.26 -15.13 2.69
N THR A 213 33.03 -13.99 2.02
CA THR A 213 33.81 -12.76 2.21
C THR A 213 33.10 -11.72 3.07
N GLY A 214 31.78 -11.84 3.26
CA GLY A 214 30.94 -10.80 3.85
C GLY A 214 30.63 -9.64 2.89
N GLU A 215 30.96 -9.77 1.61
CA GLU A 215 30.71 -8.74 0.60
C GLU A 215 29.26 -8.79 0.12
N VAL A 216 28.59 -7.64 0.16
CA VAL A 216 27.27 -7.43 -0.42
C VAL A 216 27.41 -6.44 -1.58
N LEU A 217 27.09 -6.93 -2.78
CA LEU A 217 27.05 -6.10 -3.98
C LEU A 217 25.60 -5.70 -4.28
N PHE A 218 25.39 -4.41 -4.43
CA PHE A 218 24.15 -3.78 -4.83
C PHE A 218 24.28 -3.26 -6.27
N SER A 219 23.21 -3.37 -7.05
CA SER A 219 23.08 -2.67 -8.32
C SER A 219 21.66 -2.17 -8.53
N GLN A 220 21.51 -1.10 -9.31
CA GLN A 220 20.20 -0.52 -9.61
C GLN A 220 19.92 -0.41 -11.11
N GLU A 221 18.67 -0.64 -11.45
CA GLU A 221 18.10 -0.36 -12.77
C GLU A 221 16.64 0.07 -12.61
N ARG A 222 16.10 0.77 -13.60
CA ARG A 222 14.68 1.15 -13.56
C ARG A 222 13.80 -0.10 -13.57
N PHE A 223 12.87 -0.18 -12.62
CA PHE A 223 11.86 -1.22 -12.62
C PHE A 223 10.72 -0.86 -13.57
N VAL A 224 10.31 -1.82 -14.39
CA VAL A 224 9.12 -1.76 -15.23
C VAL A 224 8.38 -3.08 -15.18
N GLU A 225 7.05 -3.04 -15.35
CA GLU A 225 6.19 -4.24 -15.30
C GLU A 225 6.61 -5.33 -16.29
N ARG A 226 7.33 -4.96 -17.35
CA ARG A 226 7.87 -5.87 -18.37
C ARG A 226 9.34 -5.55 -18.59
N ALA A 227 10.23 -6.27 -17.89
CA ALA A 227 11.66 -5.93 -17.89
C ALA A 227 12.32 -5.93 -19.29
N TRP A 228 11.80 -6.71 -20.23
CA TRP A 228 12.28 -6.71 -21.62
C TRP A 228 11.97 -5.41 -22.38
N GLU A 229 11.03 -4.59 -21.91
CA GLU A 229 10.70 -3.30 -22.52
C GLU A 229 11.72 -2.20 -22.19
N GLN A 230 12.70 -2.45 -21.30
CA GLN A 230 13.66 -1.43 -20.86
C GLN A 230 15.06 -1.95 -20.47
N ARG A 231 15.74 -2.67 -21.36
CA ARG A 231 17.17 -3.01 -21.16
C ARG A 231 18.07 -1.78 -21.31
N GLY A 232 18.91 -1.51 -20.30
CA GLY A 232 19.94 -0.46 -20.38
C GLY A 232 19.45 0.96 -20.09
N SER A 233 18.44 1.12 -19.24
CA SER A 233 17.95 2.42 -18.75
C SER A 233 19.10 3.26 -18.16
N PRO A 234 19.31 4.51 -18.63
CA PRO A 234 20.35 5.40 -18.09
C PRO A 234 19.99 5.97 -16.72
N GLU A 235 18.70 5.96 -16.34
CA GLU A 235 18.21 6.51 -15.07
C GLU A 235 18.97 5.92 -13.87
N LEU A 236 19.28 6.80 -12.92
CA LEU A 236 19.94 6.51 -11.65
C LEU A 236 19.24 7.29 -10.56
N TRP A 237 19.09 6.66 -9.40
CA TRP A 237 18.54 7.27 -8.20
C TRP A 237 19.59 7.27 -7.10
N SER A 238 19.54 8.26 -6.21
CA SER A 238 20.26 8.21 -4.94
C SER A 238 19.43 7.39 -3.95
N VAL A 239 19.73 6.09 -3.85
CA VAL A 239 18.89 5.14 -3.10
C VAL A 239 19.35 4.96 -1.65
N PRO A 240 18.51 5.27 -0.64
CA PRO A 240 18.80 4.99 0.76
C PRO A 240 18.65 3.50 1.06
N LEU A 241 19.74 2.84 1.47
CA LEU A 241 19.75 1.41 1.77
C LEU A 241 19.70 1.17 3.28
N SER A 242 18.51 0.94 3.83
CA SER A 242 18.33 0.31 5.14
C SER A 242 18.47 -1.21 5.00
N MET A 243 19.18 -1.86 5.92
CA MET A 243 19.43 -3.31 5.83
C MET A 243 19.73 -3.94 7.19
N ALA A 244 19.32 -5.19 7.35
CA ALA A 244 19.61 -6.01 8.52
C ALA A 244 19.98 -7.43 8.08
N THR A 245 20.93 -8.01 8.79
CA THR A 245 21.30 -9.44 8.66
C THR A 245 20.59 -10.29 9.70
N GLN A 246 20.57 -11.61 9.50
CA GLN A 246 19.96 -12.55 10.44
C GLN A 246 20.49 -12.41 11.87
N THR A 247 21.79 -12.17 12.05
CA THR A 247 22.39 -11.97 13.38
C THR A 247 21.92 -10.67 14.03
N GLU A 248 21.85 -9.58 13.25
CA GLU A 248 21.39 -8.26 13.73
C GLU A 248 19.87 -8.21 13.96
N ALA A 249 19.13 -9.19 13.43
CA ALA A 249 17.70 -9.34 13.66
C ALA A 249 17.38 -9.91 15.04
N ALA A 250 18.30 -10.64 15.67
CA ALA A 250 18.07 -11.33 16.94
C ALA A 250 18.28 -10.41 18.17
N GLY A 251 17.36 -10.44 19.13
CA GLY A 251 17.51 -9.83 20.47
C GLY A 251 16.76 -8.50 20.69
N ASN A 252 16.88 -7.96 21.91
CA ASN A 252 16.15 -6.76 22.39
C ASN A 252 16.59 -5.41 21.77
N GLY A 253 17.48 -5.44 20.78
CA GLY A 253 17.98 -4.28 20.03
C GLY A 253 17.99 -4.53 18.52
N SER A 254 17.04 -5.32 18.03
CA SER A 254 16.96 -5.75 16.62
C SER A 254 17.06 -4.56 15.67
N ARG A 255 17.98 -4.65 14.70
CA ARG A 255 18.13 -3.62 13.65
C ARG A 255 16.94 -3.56 12.70
N LEU A 256 16.05 -4.55 12.71
CA LEU A 256 14.90 -4.61 11.81
C LEU A 256 13.95 -3.40 11.96
N SER A 257 13.97 -2.73 13.12
CA SER A 257 13.20 -1.51 13.38
C SER A 257 13.93 -0.21 13.00
N ASP A 258 15.26 -0.24 12.80
CA ASP A 258 16.04 0.95 12.42
C ASP A 258 15.99 1.14 10.90
N THR A 259 15.09 2.00 10.47
CA THR A 259 14.79 2.25 9.05
C THR A 259 15.74 3.28 8.41
N ARG A 260 16.70 3.81 9.17
CA ARG A 260 17.68 4.78 8.66
C ARG A 260 18.64 4.10 7.66
N PRO A 261 19.07 4.81 6.60
CA PRO A 261 20.00 4.26 5.62
C PRO A 261 21.36 3.96 6.24
N ARG A 262 21.88 2.75 6.02
CA ARG A 262 23.26 2.38 6.36
C ARG A 262 24.24 2.76 5.26
N ALA A 263 23.74 2.87 4.03
CA ALA A 263 24.52 3.26 2.87
C ALA A 263 23.63 3.92 1.82
N TRP A 264 24.26 4.56 0.85
CA TRP A 264 23.60 5.21 -0.28
C TRP A 264 24.12 4.63 -1.60
N LEU A 265 23.24 4.02 -2.38
CA LEU A 265 23.55 3.59 -3.74
C LEU A 265 23.29 4.77 -4.70
N VAL A 266 24.32 5.57 -4.93
CA VAL A 266 24.28 6.74 -5.82
C VAL A 266 24.65 6.36 -7.26
N GLY A 267 25.61 5.45 -7.41
CA GLY A 267 26.03 4.93 -8.71
C GLY A 267 25.19 3.74 -9.17
N ARG A 268 25.57 3.18 -10.32
CA ARG A 268 24.95 1.95 -10.85
C ARG A 268 25.15 0.75 -9.92
N THR A 269 26.28 0.73 -9.22
CA THR A 269 26.69 -0.36 -8.32
C THR A 269 27.31 0.21 -7.05
N LEU A 270 27.18 -0.53 -5.95
CA LEU A 270 27.85 -0.28 -4.68
C LEU A 270 28.26 -1.64 -4.11
N SER A 271 29.51 -1.79 -3.70
CA SER A 271 29.97 -2.96 -2.92
C SER A 271 30.24 -2.52 -1.48
N LEU A 272 29.72 -3.27 -0.52
CA LEU A 272 29.92 -3.07 0.91
C LEU A 272 30.43 -4.37 1.53
N THR A 273 31.39 -4.27 2.44
CA THR A 273 31.77 -5.39 3.29
C THR A 273 31.07 -5.23 4.63
N LEU A 274 30.28 -6.22 5.03
CA LEU A 274 29.61 -6.22 6.32
C LEU A 274 30.54 -6.79 7.40
N ASP A 275 30.78 -6.00 8.45
CA ASP A 275 31.63 -6.37 9.57
C ASP A 275 30.85 -7.24 10.57
N ASN A 276 30.88 -8.57 10.40
CA ASN A 276 30.27 -9.44 11.41
C ASN A 276 30.98 -10.77 11.71
N GLY A 277 32.27 -10.92 11.38
CA GLY A 277 33.09 -12.06 11.85
C GLY A 277 32.48 -13.45 11.61
N THR A 278 32.86 -14.12 10.53
CA THR A 278 32.36 -15.46 10.11
C THR A 278 30.85 -15.55 9.89
N TRP A 279 30.44 -15.53 8.62
CA TRP A 279 29.05 -15.76 8.21
C TRP A 279 28.74 -17.25 8.09
N ALA A 280 27.57 -17.63 8.58
CA ALA A 280 27.05 -18.97 8.34
C ALA A 280 26.56 -19.09 6.88
N PRO A 281 26.63 -20.29 6.28
CA PRO A 281 26.14 -20.50 4.91
C PRO A 281 24.64 -20.19 4.72
N ASP A 282 23.86 -20.23 5.81
CA ASP A 282 22.43 -20.01 5.84
C ASP A 282 22.00 -18.60 6.29
N ASP A 283 22.96 -17.69 6.56
CA ASP A 283 22.64 -16.32 6.96
C ASP A 283 21.91 -15.57 5.83
N TRP A 284 20.75 -15.00 6.12
CA TRP A 284 20.05 -14.10 5.21
C TRP A 284 20.32 -12.62 5.51
N ILE A 285 20.06 -11.79 4.49
CA ILE A 285 20.04 -10.32 4.59
C ILE A 285 18.71 -9.82 4.03
N VAL A 286 18.14 -8.79 4.66
CA VAL A 286 16.99 -8.05 4.13
C VAL A 286 17.35 -6.59 3.95
N VAL A 287 16.85 -6.00 2.88
CA VAL A 287 17.11 -4.61 2.46
C VAL A 287 15.78 -3.88 2.30
N ASN A 288 15.79 -2.56 2.48
CA ASN A 288 14.61 -1.68 2.47
C ASN A 288 13.66 -1.97 3.64
N LEU A 289 14.19 -1.96 4.86
CA LEU A 289 13.44 -2.27 6.08
C LEU A 289 12.13 -1.47 6.16
N HIS A 290 11.03 -2.17 6.42
CA HIS A 290 9.66 -1.64 6.46
C HIS A 290 9.21 -0.93 5.16
N GLN A 291 9.88 -1.23 4.05
CA GLN A 291 9.67 -0.64 2.73
C GLN A 291 9.58 0.89 2.80
N THR A 292 10.45 1.53 3.58
CA THR A 292 10.51 3.00 3.71
C THR A 292 11.03 3.67 2.46
N GLY A 293 11.93 3.00 1.74
CA GLY A 293 12.40 3.39 0.42
C GLY A 293 11.39 3.06 -0.68
N PHE A 294 11.22 3.98 -1.62
CA PHE A 294 10.33 3.81 -2.77
C PHE A 294 11.01 3.02 -3.90
N PHE A 295 11.41 1.77 -3.61
CA PHE A 295 12.07 0.88 -4.56
C PHE A 295 11.78 -0.59 -4.22
N ARG A 296 11.99 -1.47 -5.19
CA ARG A 296 11.87 -2.93 -5.02
C ARG A 296 13.23 -3.57 -4.83
N VAL A 297 13.28 -4.69 -4.12
CA VAL A 297 14.52 -5.44 -3.89
C VAL A 297 14.45 -6.80 -4.56
N ASN A 298 15.46 -7.12 -5.34
CA ASN A 298 15.67 -8.45 -5.89
C ASN A 298 16.94 -9.07 -5.29
N TYR A 299 16.86 -10.30 -4.84
CA TYR A 299 18.02 -11.03 -4.30
C TYR A 299 18.50 -12.09 -5.30
N ASP A 300 19.75 -12.56 -5.13
CA ASP A 300 20.17 -13.80 -5.77
C ASP A 300 19.29 -14.99 -5.33
N LEU A 301 19.23 -16.05 -6.15
CA LEU A 301 18.35 -17.20 -5.91
C LEU A 301 18.61 -17.90 -4.58
N GLU A 302 19.85 -17.92 -4.12
CA GLU A 302 20.22 -18.54 -2.84
C GLU A 302 19.69 -17.71 -1.67
N SER A 303 19.85 -16.39 -1.73
CA SER A 303 19.30 -15.46 -0.75
C SER A 303 17.76 -15.50 -0.72
N TRP A 304 17.08 -15.59 -1.87
CA TRP A 304 15.63 -15.83 -1.92
C TRP A 304 15.24 -17.17 -1.28
N ARG A 305 16.00 -18.24 -1.54
CA ARG A 305 15.77 -19.57 -0.94
C ARG A 305 15.88 -19.51 0.59
N LEU A 306 16.89 -18.83 1.13
CA LEU A 306 17.11 -18.68 2.57
C LEU A 306 16.01 -17.84 3.23
N LEU A 307 15.59 -16.74 2.60
CA LEU A 307 14.46 -15.93 3.08
C LEU A 307 13.16 -16.74 3.08
N SER A 308 12.90 -17.52 2.03
CA SER A 308 11.76 -18.44 1.99
C SER A 308 11.83 -19.48 3.11
N GLN A 309 13.02 -20.04 3.40
CA GLN A 309 13.21 -20.96 4.51
C GLN A 309 12.95 -20.32 5.88
N GLN A 310 13.43 -19.09 6.10
CA GLN A 310 13.14 -18.33 7.32
C GLN A 310 11.63 -18.14 7.50
N LEU A 311 10.89 -17.77 6.45
CA LEU A 311 9.44 -17.59 6.52
C LEU A 311 8.70 -18.90 6.88
N HIS A 312 9.15 -20.05 6.36
CA HIS A 312 8.55 -21.35 6.68
C HIS A 312 8.92 -21.84 8.10
N ALA A 313 10.15 -21.59 8.54
CA ALA A 313 10.64 -22.04 9.84
C ALA A 313 10.09 -21.15 10.98
N ASP A 314 10.26 -19.84 10.84
CA ASP A 314 9.81 -18.83 11.80
C ASP A 314 9.64 -17.46 11.12
N HIS A 315 8.48 -17.24 10.50
CA HIS A 315 8.14 -15.92 9.95
C HIS A 315 8.06 -14.81 11.03
N GLY A 316 7.90 -15.16 12.32
CA GLY A 316 7.83 -14.18 13.41
C GLY A 316 9.14 -13.42 13.62
N ALA A 317 10.27 -13.98 13.19
CA ALA A 317 11.58 -13.33 13.24
C ALA A 317 11.70 -12.10 12.32
N LEU A 318 10.82 -11.96 11.33
CA LEU A 318 10.77 -10.82 10.41
C LEU A 318 9.51 -10.00 10.69
N PRO A 319 9.56 -8.65 10.81
CA PRO A 319 8.39 -7.80 10.98
C PRO A 319 7.37 -7.97 9.85
N ALA A 320 6.09 -7.77 10.15
CA ALA A 320 5.02 -7.93 9.15
C ALA A 320 5.24 -7.08 7.90
N ALA A 321 5.77 -5.86 8.04
CA ALA A 321 6.12 -4.98 6.94
C ALA A 321 7.21 -5.56 6.02
N VAL A 322 8.23 -6.21 6.59
CA VAL A 322 9.31 -6.86 5.83
C VAL A 322 8.75 -8.07 5.08
N ARG A 323 7.87 -8.86 5.70
CA ARG A 323 7.22 -10.00 5.03
C ARG A 323 6.32 -9.54 3.88
N ALA A 324 5.56 -8.48 4.09
CA ALA A 324 4.72 -7.85 3.06
C ALA A 324 5.57 -7.38 1.86
N GLN A 325 6.72 -6.75 2.12
CA GLN A 325 7.66 -6.36 1.08
C GLN A 325 8.20 -7.58 0.31
N LEU A 326 8.69 -8.62 1.01
CA LEU A 326 9.25 -9.81 0.37
C LEU A 326 8.25 -10.48 -0.59
N ILE A 327 6.98 -10.59 -0.16
CA ILE A 327 5.90 -11.11 -1.01
C ILE A 327 5.67 -10.16 -2.20
N GLY A 328 5.43 -8.87 -1.93
CA GLY A 328 5.11 -7.90 -2.97
C GLY A 328 6.23 -7.74 -4.01
N ASP A 329 7.49 -7.81 -3.60
CA ASP A 329 8.65 -7.74 -4.49
C ASP A 329 8.80 -9.03 -5.29
N ALA A 330 8.76 -10.20 -4.65
CA ALA A 330 8.91 -11.47 -5.36
C ALA A 330 7.88 -11.65 -6.48
N PHE A 331 6.61 -11.32 -6.23
CA PHE A 331 5.56 -11.41 -7.25
C PHE A 331 5.72 -10.37 -8.35
N ALA A 332 6.03 -9.11 -8.01
CA ALA A 332 6.26 -8.08 -9.02
C ALA A 332 7.46 -8.40 -9.92
N LEU A 333 8.55 -8.92 -9.34
CA LEU A 333 9.72 -9.40 -10.07
C LEU A 333 9.41 -10.63 -10.93
N GLY A 334 8.58 -11.54 -10.41
CA GLY A 334 8.08 -12.70 -11.14
C GLY A 334 7.29 -12.33 -12.39
N VAL A 335 6.33 -11.41 -12.24
CA VAL A 335 5.54 -10.85 -13.34
C VAL A 335 6.42 -10.10 -14.35
N ALA A 336 7.42 -9.37 -13.87
CA ALA A 336 8.36 -8.64 -14.72
C ALA A 336 9.36 -9.54 -15.48
N GLY A 337 9.49 -10.81 -15.09
CA GLY A 337 10.47 -11.74 -15.64
C GLY A 337 11.90 -11.54 -15.11
N LEU A 338 12.04 -10.89 -13.95
CA LEU A 338 13.32 -10.67 -13.24
C LEU A 338 13.61 -11.77 -12.20
N LEU A 339 12.58 -12.52 -11.81
CA LEU A 339 12.65 -13.66 -10.91
C LEU A 339 11.82 -14.81 -11.50
N PRO A 340 12.25 -16.09 -11.40
CA PRO A 340 11.38 -17.19 -11.77
C PRO A 340 10.11 -17.18 -10.90
N LEU A 341 8.94 -17.25 -11.54
CA LEU A 341 7.65 -17.14 -10.84
C LEU A 341 7.48 -18.22 -9.78
N GLU A 342 8.13 -19.38 -9.93
CA GLU A 342 8.10 -20.46 -8.94
C GLU A 342 8.67 -20.01 -7.59
N VAL A 343 9.65 -19.10 -7.57
CA VAL A 343 10.22 -18.55 -6.33
C VAL A 343 9.16 -17.70 -5.61
N ALA A 344 8.44 -16.85 -6.33
CA ALA A 344 7.37 -16.03 -5.77
C ALA A 344 6.23 -16.87 -5.20
N LEU A 345 5.78 -17.89 -5.96
CA LEU A 345 4.78 -18.85 -5.50
C LEU A 345 5.27 -19.61 -4.27
N SER A 346 6.52 -20.10 -4.28
CA SER A 346 7.13 -20.80 -3.13
C SER A 346 7.21 -19.91 -1.89
N ILE A 347 7.39 -18.59 -2.03
CA ILE A 347 7.34 -17.69 -0.87
C ILE A 347 5.93 -17.68 -0.30
N SER A 348 4.89 -17.54 -1.11
CA SER A 348 3.52 -17.48 -0.57
C SER A 348 3.02 -18.75 0.13
N THR A 349 3.71 -19.89 0.01
CA THR A 349 3.26 -21.14 0.66
C THR A 349 3.41 -21.18 2.18
N TYR A 350 4.15 -20.25 2.81
CA TYR A 350 4.22 -20.17 4.28
C TYR A 350 2.93 -19.59 4.90
N LEU A 351 2.22 -18.74 4.14
CA LEU A 351 1.05 -17.99 4.59
C LEU A 351 0.01 -18.85 5.33
N PRO A 352 -0.42 -20.02 4.82
CA PRO A 352 -1.57 -20.74 5.37
C PRO A 352 -1.25 -21.36 6.74
N ALA A 353 0.03 -21.67 6.99
CA ALA A 353 0.44 -22.38 8.20
C ALA A 353 0.32 -21.50 9.45
N ARG A 354 0.82 -20.25 9.39
CA ARG A 354 1.01 -19.42 10.59
C ARG A 354 0.86 -17.90 10.38
N GLU A 355 0.76 -17.41 9.15
CA GLU A 355 0.64 -15.97 8.92
C GLU A 355 -0.76 -15.48 9.31
N ARG A 356 -0.81 -14.45 10.16
CA ARG A 356 -2.05 -13.78 10.58
C ARG A 356 -1.96 -12.26 10.50
N ALA A 357 -0.80 -11.71 10.15
CA ALA A 357 -0.65 -10.27 10.07
C ALA A 357 -1.35 -9.70 8.82
N PRO A 358 -2.22 -8.69 8.97
CA PRO A 358 -2.91 -8.02 7.87
C PRO A 358 -1.98 -7.58 6.73
N ALA A 359 -0.86 -6.94 7.05
CA ALA A 359 0.05 -6.39 6.04
C ALA A 359 0.63 -7.45 5.09
N ALA A 360 1.02 -8.61 5.60
CA ALA A 360 1.60 -9.68 4.78
C ALA A 360 0.54 -10.30 3.85
N TRP A 361 -0.67 -10.49 4.35
CA TRP A 361 -1.79 -10.96 3.53
C TRP A 361 -2.24 -9.94 2.52
N ALA A 362 -2.35 -8.65 2.87
CA ALA A 362 -2.70 -7.60 1.93
C ALA A 362 -1.73 -7.57 0.74
N ALA A 363 -0.42 -7.71 0.99
CA ALA A 363 0.58 -7.81 -0.07
C ALA A 363 0.42 -9.07 -0.93
N ALA A 364 0.15 -10.22 -0.32
CA ALA A 364 -0.10 -11.47 -1.03
C ALA A 364 -1.33 -11.39 -1.91
N LEU A 365 -2.46 -10.92 -1.37
CA LEU A 365 -3.73 -10.79 -2.06
C LEU A 365 -3.62 -9.79 -3.21
N SER A 366 -3.03 -8.62 -3.00
CA SER A 366 -2.76 -7.65 -4.08
C SER A 366 -1.91 -8.26 -5.22
N SER A 367 -0.85 -8.98 -4.85
CA SER A 367 0.03 -9.65 -5.81
C SER A 367 -0.68 -10.76 -6.60
N LEU A 368 -1.51 -11.55 -5.93
CA LEU A 368 -2.36 -12.57 -6.56
C LEU A 368 -3.41 -11.92 -7.47
N GLY A 369 -3.91 -10.73 -7.14
CA GLY A 369 -4.82 -9.93 -7.98
C GLY A 369 -4.23 -9.65 -9.36
N THR A 370 -2.95 -9.28 -9.40
CA THR A 370 -2.25 -9.05 -10.67
C THR A 370 -2.17 -10.31 -11.53
N ILE A 371 -2.00 -11.48 -10.92
CA ILE A 371 -1.99 -12.76 -11.64
C ILE A 371 -3.40 -13.15 -12.09
N HIS A 372 -4.39 -13.00 -11.21
CA HIS A 372 -5.81 -13.24 -11.51
C HIS A 372 -6.24 -12.46 -12.76
N ASP A 373 -5.98 -11.16 -12.81
CA ASP A 373 -6.40 -10.31 -13.93
C ASP A 373 -5.73 -10.72 -15.26
N LYS A 374 -4.48 -11.18 -15.21
CA LYS A 374 -3.75 -11.69 -16.39
C LYS A 374 -4.24 -13.07 -16.84
N LEU A 375 -4.80 -13.86 -15.94
CA LEU A 375 -5.37 -15.19 -16.24
C LEU A 375 -6.87 -15.13 -16.60
N ALA A 376 -7.51 -13.96 -16.53
CA ALA A 376 -8.92 -13.82 -16.86
C ALA A 376 -9.24 -14.38 -18.25
N GLY A 377 -10.14 -15.36 -18.31
CA GLY A 377 -10.51 -16.07 -19.55
C GLY A 377 -9.53 -17.15 -20.02
N HIS A 378 -8.41 -17.37 -19.32
CA HIS A 378 -7.45 -18.43 -19.62
C HIS A 378 -7.88 -19.77 -18.98
N PRO A 379 -7.69 -20.93 -19.64
CA PRO A 379 -8.06 -22.24 -19.09
C PRO A 379 -7.42 -22.57 -17.74
N ASP A 380 -6.22 -22.04 -17.48
CA ASP A 380 -5.47 -22.27 -16.25
C ASP A 380 -6.01 -21.48 -15.04
N MET A 381 -7.01 -20.63 -15.22
CA MET A 381 -7.67 -19.91 -14.11
C MET A 381 -8.13 -20.89 -13.00
N VAL A 382 -8.65 -22.06 -13.37
CA VAL A 382 -9.07 -23.09 -12.41
C VAL A 382 -7.92 -23.61 -11.53
N LEU A 383 -6.68 -23.63 -12.05
CA LEU A 383 -5.52 -24.03 -11.27
C LEU A 383 -5.11 -22.93 -10.29
N PHE A 384 -5.21 -21.67 -10.73
CA PHE A 384 -4.98 -20.50 -9.90
C PHE A 384 -6.00 -20.39 -8.76
N GLU A 385 -7.30 -20.52 -9.05
CA GLU A 385 -8.37 -20.52 -8.05
C GLU A 385 -8.13 -21.60 -6.99
N ARG A 386 -7.81 -22.84 -7.40
CA ARG A 386 -7.47 -23.94 -6.47
C ARG A 386 -6.21 -23.71 -5.66
N TYR A 387 -5.28 -22.92 -6.18
CA TYR A 387 -4.07 -22.54 -5.46
C TYR A 387 -4.41 -21.52 -4.37
N VAL A 388 -5.14 -20.45 -4.72
CA VAL A 388 -5.56 -19.41 -3.78
C VAL A 388 -6.51 -19.96 -2.72
N GLU A 389 -7.47 -20.81 -3.10
CA GLU A 389 -8.34 -21.51 -2.14
C GLU A 389 -7.51 -22.28 -1.09
N ARG A 390 -6.46 -22.99 -1.50
CA ARG A 390 -5.57 -23.70 -0.57
C ARG A 390 -4.86 -22.75 0.37
N LEU A 391 -4.52 -21.54 -0.07
CA LEU A 391 -3.91 -20.54 0.79
C LEU A 391 -4.90 -20.00 1.83
N LEU A 392 -6.13 -19.69 1.40
CA LEU A 392 -7.15 -19.05 2.23
C LEU A 392 -7.88 -20.00 3.18
N LYS A 393 -7.96 -21.29 2.84
CA LYS A 393 -8.74 -22.26 3.61
C LYS A 393 -8.44 -22.29 5.11
N PRO A 394 -7.17 -22.23 5.58
CA PRO A 394 -6.88 -22.19 7.02
C PRO A 394 -7.24 -20.86 7.69
N LEU A 395 -7.32 -19.77 6.93
CA LEU A 395 -7.79 -18.48 7.45
C LEU A 395 -9.31 -18.45 7.57
N TRP A 396 -10.02 -19.03 6.61
CA TRP A 396 -11.48 -18.97 6.54
C TRP A 396 -12.15 -19.27 7.88
N ASP A 397 -11.69 -20.31 8.59
CA ASP A 397 -12.25 -20.72 9.87
C ASP A 397 -12.08 -19.68 11.00
N GLY A 398 -11.14 -18.74 10.86
CA GLY A 398 -10.87 -17.65 11.81
C GLY A 398 -11.40 -16.28 11.41
N VAL A 399 -11.76 -16.06 10.13
CA VAL A 399 -12.24 -14.76 9.61
C VAL A 399 -13.65 -14.79 9.04
N ALA A 400 -14.25 -15.93 8.72
CA ALA A 400 -15.68 -16.00 8.38
C ALA A 400 -16.52 -16.36 9.62
N PRO A 401 -17.80 -15.94 9.71
CA PRO A 401 -18.68 -16.35 10.81
C PRO A 401 -18.73 -17.88 10.94
N ALA A 402 -18.59 -18.40 12.17
CA ALA A 402 -18.60 -19.84 12.44
C ALA A 402 -19.95 -20.53 12.12
N ASP A 403 -21.04 -19.75 12.10
CA ASP A 403 -22.34 -20.16 11.60
C ASP A 403 -22.69 -19.30 10.38
N PRO A 404 -22.84 -19.89 9.17
CA PRO A 404 -23.29 -19.16 8.00
C PRO A 404 -24.75 -18.63 8.09
N GLY A 405 -25.49 -18.97 9.16
CA GLY A 405 -26.79 -18.39 9.50
C GLY A 405 -26.74 -17.13 10.38
N ALA A 406 -25.58 -16.83 10.99
CA ALA A 406 -25.38 -15.57 11.72
C ALA A 406 -24.93 -14.49 10.72
N VAL A 407 -25.87 -13.63 10.30
CA VAL A 407 -25.52 -12.40 9.55
C VAL A 407 -24.79 -11.41 10.44
N ALA A 408 -24.98 -11.52 11.76
CA ALA A 408 -24.15 -10.85 12.73
C ALA A 408 -22.73 -11.38 12.60
N LEU A 409 -21.80 -10.46 12.36
CA LEU A 409 -20.39 -10.71 12.62
C LEU A 409 -20.28 -11.32 14.03
N PRO A 410 -19.43 -12.35 14.24
CA PRO A 410 -19.29 -12.96 15.55
C PRO A 410 -19.03 -11.86 16.61
N ALA A 411 -19.52 -12.05 17.83
CA ALA A 411 -19.34 -11.07 18.93
C ALA A 411 -17.85 -10.70 19.18
N SER A 412 -16.92 -11.46 18.61
CA SER A 412 -15.48 -11.18 18.54
C SER A 412 -15.11 -9.91 17.75
N ASP A 413 -15.96 -9.39 16.88
CA ASP A 413 -15.61 -8.21 16.05
C ASP A 413 -15.46 -6.94 16.88
N ALA A 414 -16.14 -6.86 18.02
CA ALA A 414 -15.92 -5.80 19.01
C ALA A 414 -14.52 -5.83 19.63
N ASN A 415 -13.79 -6.95 19.51
CA ASN A 415 -12.44 -7.12 20.02
C ASN A 415 -11.37 -7.13 18.91
N LEU A 416 -11.77 -6.97 17.64
CA LEU A 416 -10.81 -6.89 16.54
C LEU A 416 -10.26 -5.47 16.44
N THR A 417 -8.97 -5.39 16.14
CA THR A 417 -8.33 -4.13 15.76
C THR A 417 -8.86 -3.65 14.41
N HIS A 418 -8.68 -2.36 14.13
CA HIS A 418 -9.08 -1.75 12.87
C HIS A 418 -8.45 -2.45 11.64
N GLU A 419 -7.17 -2.80 11.72
CA GLU A 419 -6.46 -3.55 10.67
C GLU A 419 -7.03 -4.95 10.44
N GLU A 420 -7.43 -5.64 11.51
CA GLU A 420 -8.03 -6.98 11.44
C GLU A 420 -9.41 -6.96 10.77
N LEU A 421 -10.20 -5.89 10.98
CA LEU A 421 -11.49 -5.71 10.30
C LEU A 421 -11.35 -5.57 8.79
N HIS A 422 -10.34 -4.81 8.33
CA HIS A 422 -10.02 -4.70 6.90
C HIS A 422 -9.52 -6.03 6.35
N HIS A 423 -8.56 -6.65 7.03
CA HIS A 423 -8.01 -7.95 6.63
C HIS A 423 -9.09 -9.01 6.48
N ARG A 424 -10.06 -9.05 7.39
CA ARG A 424 -11.21 -9.94 7.32
C ARG A 424 -12.02 -9.73 6.04
N ALA A 425 -12.34 -8.49 5.71
CA ALA A 425 -13.10 -8.17 4.51
C ALA A 425 -12.33 -8.56 3.24
N ASP A 426 -11.02 -8.34 3.21
CA ASP A 426 -10.17 -8.76 2.09
C ASP A 426 -10.18 -10.28 1.91
N VAL A 427 -10.04 -11.05 3.01
CA VAL A 427 -10.07 -12.51 2.96
C VAL A 427 -11.43 -13.04 2.47
N ILE A 428 -12.54 -12.47 2.94
CA ILE A 428 -13.89 -12.86 2.49
C ILE A 428 -14.07 -12.49 1.01
N SER A 429 -13.66 -11.28 0.60
CA SER A 429 -13.69 -10.84 -0.79
C SER A 429 -12.95 -11.80 -1.70
N TRP A 430 -11.72 -12.17 -1.33
CA TRP A 430 -10.89 -13.09 -2.08
C TRP A 430 -11.43 -14.53 -2.11
N ALA A 431 -11.96 -15.02 -1.00
CA ALA A 431 -12.58 -16.34 -0.95
C ALA A 431 -13.79 -16.42 -1.90
N CYS A 432 -14.59 -15.36 -1.99
CA CYS A 432 -15.71 -15.28 -2.93
C CYS A 432 -15.24 -15.09 -4.38
N LEU A 433 -14.18 -14.29 -4.61
CA LEU A 433 -13.59 -14.09 -5.94
C LEU A 433 -13.11 -15.40 -6.57
N VAL A 434 -12.51 -16.30 -5.77
CA VAL A 434 -12.01 -17.60 -6.26
C VAL A 434 -13.01 -18.74 -6.10
N HIS A 435 -14.31 -18.43 -5.99
CA HIS A 435 -15.40 -19.40 -5.97
C HIS A 435 -15.28 -20.45 -4.84
N MET A 436 -14.78 -20.06 -3.67
CA MET A 436 -14.81 -20.96 -2.51
C MET A 436 -16.26 -21.21 -2.11
N GLY A 437 -16.72 -22.46 -2.17
CA GLY A 437 -18.13 -22.81 -1.94
C GLY A 437 -18.69 -22.31 -0.60
N ARG A 438 -17.87 -22.26 0.46
CA ARG A 438 -18.27 -21.68 1.75
C ARG A 438 -18.59 -20.17 1.69
N CYS A 439 -17.90 -19.42 0.83
CA CYS A 439 -18.16 -17.99 0.62
C CYS A 439 -19.43 -17.77 -0.20
N GLU A 440 -19.62 -18.56 -1.26
CA GLU A 440 -20.85 -18.51 -2.06
C GLU A 440 -22.08 -18.89 -1.22
N ASP A 441 -21.98 -19.92 -0.39
CA ASP A 441 -23.02 -20.31 0.58
C ASP A 441 -23.34 -19.18 1.56
N TRP A 442 -22.31 -18.52 2.10
CA TRP A 442 -22.48 -17.38 3.00
C TRP A 442 -23.20 -16.22 2.30
N ALA A 443 -22.74 -15.81 1.11
CA ALA A 443 -23.34 -14.71 0.35
C ALA A 443 -24.81 -15.00 -0.01
N SER A 444 -25.10 -16.22 -0.46
CA SER A 444 -26.45 -16.68 -0.77
C SER A 444 -27.39 -16.62 0.43
N ARG A 445 -26.93 -17.09 1.61
CA ARG A 445 -27.70 -17.00 2.87
C ARG A 445 -27.88 -15.56 3.35
N SER A 446 -26.84 -14.73 3.30
CA SER A 446 -26.92 -13.31 3.65
C SER A 446 -27.99 -12.60 2.82
N MET A 447 -28.02 -12.87 1.51
CA MET A 447 -29.04 -12.32 0.61
C MET A 447 -30.44 -12.84 0.95
N HIS A 448 -30.58 -14.13 1.25
CA HIS A 448 -31.86 -14.71 1.65
C HIS A 448 -32.42 -14.07 2.93
N LEU A 449 -31.57 -13.90 3.95
CA LEU A 449 -31.96 -13.32 5.24
C LEU A 449 -32.33 -11.84 5.15
N TRP A 450 -31.68 -11.08 4.26
CA TRP A 450 -32.08 -9.70 3.97
C TRP A 450 -33.42 -9.65 3.24
N ARG A 451 -33.62 -10.49 2.21
CA ARG A 451 -34.89 -10.59 1.47
C ARG A 451 -36.07 -11.02 2.34
N ALA A 452 -35.82 -11.79 3.40
CA ALA A 452 -36.83 -12.26 4.33
C ALA A 452 -37.26 -11.22 5.38
N GLN A 453 -36.61 -10.05 5.45
CA GLN A 453 -37.01 -9.00 6.38
C GLN A 453 -38.41 -8.45 6.03
N PRO A 454 -39.23 -8.11 7.03
CA PRO A 454 -40.55 -7.51 6.79
C PRO A 454 -40.46 -6.19 6.00
N ASP A 455 -39.40 -5.42 6.26
CA ASP A 455 -39.03 -4.23 5.51
C ASP A 455 -37.54 -4.28 5.15
N PRO A 456 -37.18 -4.83 3.97
CA PRO A 456 -35.79 -4.90 3.54
C PRO A 456 -35.18 -3.53 3.21
N ALA A 457 -35.97 -2.45 3.10
CA ALA A 457 -35.41 -1.12 2.91
C ALA A 457 -34.84 -0.57 4.22
N ALA A 458 -35.58 -0.74 5.32
CA ALA A 458 -35.17 -0.30 6.65
C ALA A 458 -34.21 -1.28 7.36
N ALA A 459 -34.34 -2.59 7.10
CA ALA A 459 -33.59 -3.62 7.79
C ALA A 459 -32.67 -4.40 6.85
N ASN A 460 -31.52 -3.79 6.51
CA ASN A 460 -30.49 -4.49 5.76
C ASN A 460 -29.54 -5.23 6.69
N THR A 461 -29.67 -6.56 6.72
CA THR A 461 -28.91 -7.41 7.64
C THR A 461 -27.45 -7.57 7.25
N VAL A 462 -27.08 -7.28 5.99
CA VAL A 462 -25.71 -7.48 5.50
C VAL A 462 -24.79 -6.39 6.06
N PRO A 463 -23.69 -6.77 6.76
CA PRO A 463 -22.73 -5.81 7.31
C PRO A 463 -22.20 -4.89 6.23
N VAL A 464 -22.17 -3.58 6.50
CA VAL A 464 -21.87 -2.53 5.50
C VAL A 464 -20.59 -2.85 4.72
N ARG A 465 -19.49 -3.19 5.40
CA ARG A 465 -18.19 -3.58 4.83
C ARG A 465 -18.26 -4.74 3.83
N LEU A 466 -19.15 -5.67 4.06
CA LEU A 466 -19.26 -6.92 3.32
C LEU A 466 -20.35 -6.86 2.24
N ARG A 467 -21.09 -5.76 2.14
CA ARG A 467 -22.20 -5.60 1.19
C ARG A 467 -21.75 -5.79 -0.25
N GLN A 468 -20.68 -5.12 -0.67
CA GLN A 468 -20.19 -5.23 -2.05
C GLN A 468 -19.91 -6.69 -2.42
N THR A 469 -19.16 -7.41 -1.57
CA THR A 469 -18.81 -8.82 -1.77
C THR A 469 -20.04 -9.72 -1.74
N ALA A 470 -20.88 -9.59 -0.71
CA ALA A 470 -22.08 -10.42 -0.56
C ALA A 470 -23.05 -10.23 -1.73
N TYR A 471 -23.29 -8.98 -2.13
CA TYR A 471 -24.21 -8.65 -3.22
C TYR A 471 -23.69 -9.14 -4.56
N CYS A 472 -22.43 -8.84 -4.87
CA CYS A 472 -21.80 -9.25 -6.13
C CYS A 472 -21.82 -10.78 -6.26
N THR A 473 -21.40 -11.49 -5.20
CA THR A 473 -21.38 -12.95 -5.18
C THR A 473 -22.79 -13.54 -5.30
N ALA A 474 -23.76 -13.04 -4.54
CA ALA A 474 -25.14 -13.52 -4.61
C ALA A 474 -25.80 -13.24 -5.96
N VAL A 475 -25.47 -12.14 -6.63
CA VAL A 475 -25.96 -11.84 -7.99
C VAL A 475 -25.26 -12.72 -9.03
N ALA A 476 -23.97 -13.02 -8.86
CA ALA A 476 -23.20 -13.87 -9.76
C ALA A 476 -23.67 -15.33 -9.73
N THR A 477 -23.93 -15.87 -8.54
CA THR A 477 -24.29 -17.29 -8.33
C THR A 477 -25.80 -17.53 -8.21
N GLY A 478 -26.57 -16.48 -7.94
CA GLY A 478 -28.01 -16.57 -7.69
C GLY A 478 -28.87 -16.59 -8.95
N SER A 479 -30.17 -16.79 -8.72
CA SER A 479 -31.20 -16.76 -9.77
C SER A 479 -31.64 -15.34 -10.12
N SER A 480 -32.41 -15.22 -11.22
CA SER A 480 -32.91 -13.94 -11.73
C SER A 480 -33.67 -13.09 -10.69
N ASP A 481 -34.34 -13.73 -9.74
CA ASP A 481 -35.07 -13.06 -8.66
C ASP A 481 -34.16 -12.30 -7.68
N VAL A 482 -32.92 -12.76 -7.47
CA VAL A 482 -31.91 -12.01 -6.69
C VAL A 482 -31.55 -10.72 -7.41
N TRP A 483 -31.30 -10.79 -8.72
CA TRP A 483 -31.02 -9.61 -9.52
C TRP A 483 -32.19 -8.62 -9.50
N ASP A 484 -33.42 -9.10 -9.70
CA ASP A 484 -34.63 -8.26 -9.68
C ASP A 484 -34.85 -7.58 -8.33
N PHE A 485 -34.60 -8.31 -7.23
CA PHE A 485 -34.61 -7.73 -5.89
C PHE A 485 -33.57 -6.61 -5.74
N MET A 486 -32.32 -6.84 -6.15
CA MET A 486 -31.26 -5.83 -6.09
C MET A 486 -31.60 -4.59 -6.94
N TRP A 487 -32.17 -4.77 -8.13
CA TRP A 487 -32.62 -3.67 -8.98
C TRP A 487 -33.74 -2.83 -8.35
N GLN A 488 -34.69 -3.49 -7.66
CA GLN A 488 -35.72 -2.78 -6.90
C GLN A 488 -35.12 -1.95 -5.76
N ARG A 489 -34.12 -2.48 -5.05
CA ARG A 489 -33.38 -1.74 -4.00
C ARG A 489 -32.60 -0.56 -4.57
N TYR A 490 -31.94 -0.73 -5.72
CA TYR A 490 -31.25 0.37 -6.42
C TYR A 490 -32.19 1.53 -6.75
N ARG A 491 -33.40 1.22 -7.27
CA ARG A 491 -34.41 2.23 -7.59
C ARG A 491 -34.93 2.95 -6.34
N ALA A 492 -35.21 2.22 -5.27
CA ALA A 492 -35.67 2.80 -4.01
C ALA A 492 -34.62 3.73 -3.37
N ALA A 493 -33.34 3.33 -3.38
CA ALA A 493 -32.25 4.16 -2.86
C ALA A 493 -32.09 5.48 -3.66
N ARG A 494 -32.39 5.46 -4.97
CA ARG A 494 -32.34 6.66 -5.84
C ARG A 494 -33.40 7.69 -5.48
N ASP A 495 -34.59 7.22 -5.12
CA ASP A 495 -35.77 8.08 -4.95
C ASP A 495 -35.81 8.72 -3.54
N GLY A 496 -34.72 8.62 -2.77
CA GLY A 496 -34.48 9.35 -1.52
C GLY A 496 -34.90 8.61 -0.25
N ASP A 497 -35.35 7.36 -0.35
CA ASP A 497 -36.12 6.73 0.72
C ASP A 497 -35.26 6.04 1.82
N GLN A 498 -34.01 5.63 1.52
CA GLN A 498 -33.00 5.17 2.49
C GLN A 498 -31.72 4.67 1.78
N GLY A 499 -30.54 5.01 2.31
CA GLY A 499 -29.25 4.38 1.94
C GLY A 499 -28.17 5.30 1.32
N GLY A 500 -28.51 6.52 0.91
CA GLY A 500 -27.55 7.46 0.33
C GLY A 500 -26.94 6.99 -1.00
N VAL A 501 -26.12 7.85 -1.62
CA VAL A 501 -25.49 7.61 -2.94
C VAL A 501 -24.55 6.39 -2.91
N ASP A 502 -23.91 6.11 -1.77
CA ASP A 502 -22.93 5.03 -1.65
C ASP A 502 -23.58 3.63 -1.66
N HIS A 503 -24.70 3.46 -0.96
CA HIS A 503 -25.45 2.21 -1.03
C HIS A 503 -25.97 1.94 -2.45
N GLN A 504 -26.43 3.00 -3.13
CA GLN A 504 -26.87 2.91 -4.51
C GLN A 504 -25.74 2.44 -5.45
N MET A 505 -24.53 3.03 -5.32
CA MET A 505 -23.37 2.63 -6.12
C MET A 505 -22.91 1.20 -5.80
N THR A 506 -22.96 0.80 -4.54
CA THR A 506 -22.65 -0.58 -4.10
C THR A 506 -23.59 -1.59 -4.77
N ILE A 507 -24.90 -1.31 -4.79
CA ILE A 507 -25.87 -2.17 -5.49
C ILE A 507 -25.59 -2.19 -7.00
N LEU A 508 -25.32 -1.03 -7.61
CA LEU A 508 -25.07 -0.94 -9.05
C LEU A 508 -23.86 -1.79 -9.48
N LYS A 509 -22.76 -1.69 -8.73
CA LYS A 509 -21.57 -2.52 -8.97
C LYS A 509 -21.90 -4.01 -8.83
N ALA A 510 -22.69 -4.39 -7.83
CA ALA A 510 -23.08 -5.78 -7.63
C ALA A 510 -23.98 -6.34 -8.75
N LEU A 511 -24.89 -5.52 -9.30
CA LEU A 511 -25.73 -5.91 -10.45
C LEU A 511 -24.89 -6.26 -11.68
N ALA A 512 -23.74 -5.61 -11.86
CA ALA A 512 -22.79 -5.88 -12.94
C ALA A 512 -22.06 -7.22 -12.79
N CYS A 513 -22.11 -7.86 -11.62
CA CYS A 513 -21.54 -9.21 -11.40
C CYS A 513 -22.40 -10.35 -11.97
N SER A 514 -23.54 -10.03 -12.59
CA SER A 514 -24.44 -11.05 -13.13
C SER A 514 -23.75 -11.92 -14.20
N ALA A 515 -23.90 -13.23 -14.11
CA ALA A 515 -23.47 -14.14 -15.17
C ALA A 515 -24.41 -14.13 -16.39
N GLN A 516 -25.50 -13.36 -16.38
CA GLN A 516 -26.50 -13.30 -17.46
C GLN A 516 -26.23 -12.12 -18.40
N PRO A 517 -25.77 -12.34 -19.65
CA PRO A 517 -25.43 -11.25 -20.57
C PRO A 517 -26.59 -10.28 -20.83
N ALA A 518 -27.82 -10.78 -20.86
CA ALA A 518 -29.02 -9.96 -21.10
C ALA A 518 -29.36 -8.98 -19.95
N ARG A 519 -28.78 -9.18 -18.76
CA ARG A 519 -28.92 -8.25 -17.62
C ARG A 519 -27.80 -7.21 -17.56
N ILE A 520 -26.65 -7.52 -18.16
CA ILE A 520 -25.49 -6.63 -18.26
C ILE A 520 -25.67 -5.64 -19.42
N ALA A 521 -26.18 -6.12 -20.56
CA ALA A 521 -26.50 -5.32 -21.73
C ALA A 521 -27.68 -4.37 -21.45
#